data_AF-A0A8S1CUS4-F1
#
_entry.id   AF-A0A8S1CUS4-F1
#
_cell.length_a   1.000
_cell.length_b   1.000
_cell.length_c   1.000
_cell.angle_alpha   90.00
_cell.angle_beta   90.00
_cell.angle_gamma   90.00
#
_symmetry.space_group_name_H-M   'P 1'
#
loop_
_entity.id
_entity.type
_entity.pdbx_description
1 polymer ?
#
loop_
_entity_poly.entity_id
_entity_poly.type
_entity_poly.pdbx_seq_one_letter_code
_entity_poly.pdbx_strand_id
1 'polypeptide(L)'
;MVVSLEKIPRNSAFWSNFRLLAVIAVATWWTISVQNTLRTLREEIRQMRPIVYQKHGFAKEFIFAYQNSKIADKELRKLYTFSKSEALMLSSYSQDDDRVIDHIRNNLLIPPPVTPTKQPDYDTSRGLATKVHNTLLSMNLTKGFYIESGAFDGYFMSNTLYLETWFKWTGLLIEPDPPHFTLLKKRGRNAWLLPTCLSLENRTTLVRFLSQSTNPKVNSSSGNIELNCMPLYSVIKALPSNISSIGLVSLDIGGDEMNVLSTVALDKLDIKMFAVKFKNIKGGKNELLTMMSKKGYTEVFLTPEENRQTNNWKEEIVLLKKTDKKTT
;
A
#
# COMPACT_ATOMS: atom_id res chain seq x y z
N MET A 1 31.42 56.04 -10.72
CA MET A 1 31.79 56.17 -12.15
C MET A 1 30.89 55.25 -12.96
N VAL A 2 29.82 55.79 -13.54
CA VAL A 2 29.00 55.06 -14.52
C VAL A 2 29.72 55.20 -15.86
N VAL A 3 30.43 54.16 -16.27
CA VAL A 3 31.01 54.13 -17.62
C VAL A 3 29.84 53.96 -18.58
N SER A 4 29.50 55.02 -19.33
CA SER A 4 28.51 54.93 -20.40
C SER A 4 28.97 53.88 -21.42
N LEU A 5 28.18 52.81 -21.56
CA LEU A 5 28.43 51.70 -22.51
C LEU A 5 28.55 52.20 -23.97
N GLU A 6 28.07 53.41 -24.27
CA GLU A 6 28.18 54.06 -25.57
C GLU A 6 29.63 54.42 -25.96
N LYS A 7 30.55 54.57 -25.00
CA LYS A 7 31.98 54.85 -25.27
C LYS A 7 32.85 53.59 -25.44
N ILE A 8 32.19 52.43 -25.41
CA ILE A 8 32.57 51.07 -25.81
C ILE A 8 33.00 50.83 -27.27
N PRO A 9 34.25 51.04 -27.78
CA PRO A 9 34.56 50.72 -29.18
C PRO A 9 34.14 49.28 -29.51
N ARG A 10 33.36 49.12 -30.60
CA ARG A 10 32.71 47.85 -30.99
C ARG A 10 33.67 46.66 -31.12
N ASN A 11 34.96 46.92 -31.34
CA ASN A 11 36.02 45.91 -31.47
C ASN A 11 36.84 45.68 -30.19
N SER A 12 36.41 46.18 -29.02
CA SER A 12 37.13 45.96 -27.77
C SER A 12 36.98 44.53 -27.24
N ALA A 13 38.01 44.07 -26.51
CA ALA A 13 37.98 42.80 -25.79
C ALA A 13 36.78 42.67 -24.83
N PHE A 14 36.23 43.79 -24.36
CA PHE A 14 35.02 43.83 -23.54
C PHE A 14 33.80 43.25 -24.26
N TRP A 15 33.51 43.65 -25.50
CA TRP A 15 32.38 43.10 -26.26
C TRP A 15 32.60 41.64 -26.68
N SER A 16 33.85 41.22 -26.86
CA SER A 16 34.19 39.82 -27.13
C SER A 16 33.95 38.95 -25.88
N ASN A 17 34.43 39.38 -24.71
CA ASN A 17 34.19 38.69 -23.43
C ASN A 17 32.71 38.69 -23.04
N PHE A 18 31.99 39.78 -23.30
CA PHE A 18 30.54 39.86 -23.06
C PHE A 18 29.75 38.90 -23.96
N ARG A 19 30.11 38.80 -25.25
CA ARG A 19 29.54 37.81 -26.16
C ARG A 19 29.83 36.38 -25.71
N LEU A 20 31.06 36.10 -25.27
CA LEU A 20 31.44 34.79 -24.76
C LEU A 20 30.63 34.42 -23.50
N LEU A 21 30.48 35.35 -22.55
CA LEU A 21 29.67 35.16 -21.35
C LEU A 21 28.19 34.95 -21.68
N ALA A 22 27.64 35.69 -22.65
CA ALA A 22 26.26 35.50 -23.10
C ALA A 22 26.05 34.12 -23.75
N VAL A 23 27.01 33.64 -24.56
CA VAL A 23 26.97 32.30 -25.14
C VAL A 23 27.03 31.22 -24.05
N ILE A 24 27.90 31.37 -23.04
CA ILE A 24 27.98 30.44 -21.90
C ILE A 24 26.67 30.44 -21.10
N ALA A 25 26.07 31.62 -20.85
CA ALA A 25 24.80 31.74 -20.14
C ALA A 25 23.63 31.07 -20.89
N VAL A 26 23.58 31.23 -22.22
CA VAL A 26 22.58 30.55 -23.06
C VAL A 26 22.81 29.04 -23.08
N ALA A 27 24.06 28.57 -23.19
CA ALA A 27 24.38 27.14 -23.17
C ALA A 27 24.09 26.49 -21.81
N THR A 28 24.36 27.17 -20.71
CA THR A 28 24.04 26.71 -19.34
C THR A 28 22.53 26.71 -19.10
N TRP A 29 21.80 27.74 -19.54
CA TRP A 29 20.34 27.76 -19.48
C TRP A 29 19.71 26.65 -20.33
N TRP A 30 20.23 26.42 -21.54
CA TRP A 30 19.76 25.35 -22.42
C TRP A 30 20.03 23.96 -21.83
N THR A 31 21.21 23.72 -21.26
CA THR A 31 21.52 22.45 -20.59
C THR A 31 20.66 22.21 -19.34
N ILE A 32 20.42 23.23 -18.51
CA ILE A 32 19.49 23.14 -17.36
C ILE A 32 18.06 22.87 -17.84
N SER A 33 17.61 23.52 -18.90
CA SER A 33 16.29 23.32 -19.49
C SER A 33 16.12 21.91 -20.05
N VAL A 34 17.11 21.39 -20.76
CA VAL A 34 17.14 20.01 -21.26
C VAL A 34 17.16 19.01 -20.10
N GLN A 35 17.96 19.24 -19.06
CA GLN A 35 17.99 18.38 -17.87
C GLN A 35 16.65 18.37 -17.14
N ASN A 36 16.01 19.53 -16.98
CA ASN A 36 14.68 19.62 -16.39
C ASN A 36 13.65 18.87 -17.25
N THR A 37 13.66 19.07 -18.56
CA THR A 37 12.76 18.37 -19.51
C THR A 37 12.95 16.85 -19.45
N LEU A 38 14.20 16.37 -19.43
CA LEU A 38 14.52 14.96 -19.27
C LEU A 38 14.08 14.41 -17.91
N ARG A 39 14.14 15.23 -16.85
CA ARG A 39 13.60 14.85 -15.53
C ARG A 39 12.08 14.70 -15.59
N THR A 40 11.37 15.63 -16.21
CA THR A 40 9.91 15.57 -16.38
C THR A 40 9.50 14.34 -17.19
N LEU A 41 10.14 14.10 -18.33
CA LEU A 41 9.91 12.90 -19.17
C LEU A 41 10.18 11.60 -18.41
N ARG A 42 11.23 11.54 -17.59
CA ARG A 42 11.50 10.37 -16.74
C ARG A 42 10.40 10.13 -15.71
N GLU A 43 9.87 11.19 -15.11
CA GLU A 43 8.74 11.07 -14.19
C GLU A 43 7.46 10.63 -14.91
N GLU A 44 7.16 11.18 -16.08
CA GLU A 44 6.01 10.74 -16.90
C GLU A 44 6.13 9.26 -17.30
N ILE A 45 7.31 8.81 -17.74
CA ILE A 45 7.58 7.40 -18.04
C ILE A 45 7.44 6.53 -16.79
N ARG A 46 7.91 7.00 -15.62
CA ARG A 46 7.72 6.31 -14.33
C ARG A 46 6.23 6.17 -14.01
N GLN A 47 5.44 7.23 -14.19
CA GLN A 47 3.99 7.21 -13.94
C GLN A 47 3.22 6.32 -14.92
N MET A 48 3.70 6.16 -16.16
CA MET A 48 3.10 5.24 -17.13
C MET A 48 3.40 3.76 -16.87
N ARG A 49 4.46 3.43 -16.11
CA ARG A 49 4.90 2.04 -15.90
C ARG A 49 3.83 1.14 -15.27
N PRO A 50 3.06 1.57 -14.25
CA PRO A 50 1.91 0.81 -13.74
C PRO A 50 0.83 0.54 -14.80
N ILE A 51 0.58 1.51 -15.69
CA ILE A 51 -0.45 1.41 -16.74
C ILE A 51 0.00 0.39 -17.80
N VAL A 52 1.29 0.42 -18.18
CA VAL A 52 1.89 -0.57 -19.08
C VAL A 52 1.88 -1.95 -18.43
N TYR A 53 2.21 -2.04 -17.14
CA TYR A 53 2.11 -3.28 -16.37
C TYR A 53 0.68 -3.82 -16.41
N GLN A 54 -0.34 -3.01 -16.13
CA GLN A 54 -1.75 -3.42 -16.20
C GLN A 54 -2.13 -3.98 -17.59
N LYS A 55 -1.69 -3.33 -18.67
CA LYS A 55 -2.06 -3.72 -20.05
C LYS A 55 -1.29 -4.92 -20.60
N HIS A 56 -0.01 -5.08 -20.25
CA HIS A 56 0.89 -6.03 -20.91
C HIS A 56 1.65 -6.96 -19.95
N GLY A 57 1.96 -6.51 -18.73
CA GLY A 57 2.68 -7.29 -17.72
C GLY A 57 1.76 -8.21 -16.90
N PHE A 58 0.59 -7.70 -16.54
CA PHE A 58 -0.39 -8.37 -15.70
C PHE A 58 -0.85 -9.68 -16.32
N ALA A 59 -1.14 -9.72 -17.62
CA ALA A 59 -1.56 -10.96 -18.27
C ALA A 59 -0.51 -12.09 -18.16
N LYS A 60 0.77 -11.78 -18.33
CA LYS A 60 1.85 -12.78 -18.23
C LYS A 60 2.10 -13.22 -16.80
N GLU A 61 2.14 -12.27 -15.86
CA GLU A 61 2.30 -12.59 -14.44
C GLU A 61 1.08 -13.32 -13.88
N PHE A 62 -0.13 -12.97 -14.32
CA PHE A 62 -1.36 -13.66 -13.96
C PHE A 62 -1.43 -15.08 -14.55
N ILE A 63 -1.05 -15.29 -15.81
CA ILE A 63 -0.96 -16.65 -16.38
C ILE A 63 0.08 -17.48 -15.61
N PHE A 64 1.24 -16.91 -15.30
CA PHE A 64 2.26 -17.57 -14.47
C PHE A 64 1.71 -17.89 -13.07
N ALA A 65 1.07 -16.92 -12.41
CA ALA A 65 0.46 -17.07 -11.10
C ALA A 65 -0.55 -18.20 -11.15
N TYR A 66 -1.50 -18.14 -12.09
CA TYR A 66 -2.53 -19.13 -12.33
C TYR A 66 -1.97 -20.55 -12.52
N GLN A 67 -0.94 -20.70 -13.36
CA GLN A 67 -0.30 -22.00 -13.60
C GLN A 67 0.35 -22.56 -12.33
N ASN A 68 0.93 -21.70 -11.49
CA ASN A 68 1.59 -22.10 -10.25
C ASN A 68 0.66 -22.10 -9.03
N SER A 69 -0.49 -21.44 -9.11
CA SER A 69 -1.52 -21.34 -8.06
C SER A 69 -2.57 -22.42 -8.16
N LYS A 70 -2.57 -23.22 -9.24
CA LYS A 70 -3.17 -24.56 -9.28
C LYS A 70 -2.47 -25.48 -8.29
N ILE A 71 -2.54 -25.15 -6.99
CA ILE A 71 -2.26 -25.94 -5.79
C ILE A 71 -1.27 -27.10 -6.03
N ALA A 72 -0.11 -26.80 -6.62
CA ALA A 72 0.97 -27.75 -6.87
C ALA A 72 2.14 -27.50 -5.90
N ASP A 73 2.23 -26.28 -5.37
CA ASP A 73 3.13 -25.95 -4.27
C ASP A 73 2.58 -26.50 -2.94
N LYS A 74 3.23 -27.55 -2.43
CA LYS A 74 2.88 -28.24 -1.18
C LYS A 74 2.94 -27.31 0.02
N GLU A 75 3.83 -26.32 0.03
CA GLU A 75 3.96 -25.37 1.14
C GLU A 75 2.85 -24.33 1.11
N LEU A 76 2.49 -23.82 -0.09
CA LEU A 76 1.35 -22.93 -0.24
C LEU A 76 0.05 -23.64 0.16
N ARG A 77 -0.12 -24.91 -0.22
CA ARG A 77 -1.31 -25.70 0.14
C ARG A 77 -1.52 -25.82 1.64
N LYS A 78 -0.45 -25.97 2.43
CA LYS A 78 -0.55 -26.06 3.89
C LYS A 78 -1.16 -24.80 4.51
N LEU A 79 -0.85 -23.62 3.97
CA LEU A 79 -1.36 -22.34 4.47
C LEU A 79 -2.89 -22.20 4.31
N TYR A 80 -3.47 -22.90 3.34
CA TYR A 80 -4.89 -22.87 3.01
C TYR A 80 -5.64 -24.16 3.40
N THR A 81 -4.97 -25.11 4.07
CA THR A 81 -5.58 -26.38 4.49
C THR A 81 -5.66 -26.42 6.01
N PHE A 82 -6.88 -26.47 6.54
CA PHE A 82 -7.13 -26.59 7.97
C PHE A 82 -8.31 -27.55 8.22
N SER A 83 -8.41 -28.06 9.45
CA SER A 83 -9.56 -28.90 9.82
C SER A 83 -10.78 -28.03 10.17
N LYS A 84 -11.99 -28.48 9.80
CA LYS A 84 -13.23 -27.77 10.18
C LYS A 84 -13.40 -27.66 11.69
N SER A 85 -12.94 -28.66 12.44
CA SER A 85 -12.94 -28.64 13.91
C SER A 85 -12.05 -27.53 14.46
N GLU A 86 -10.86 -27.31 13.88
CA GLU A 86 -9.96 -26.23 14.28
C GLU A 86 -10.55 -24.86 13.97
N ALA A 87 -11.12 -24.68 12.77
CA ALA A 87 -11.82 -23.46 12.39
C ALA A 87 -12.95 -23.11 13.37
N LEU A 88 -13.79 -24.09 13.69
CA LEU A 88 -14.88 -23.93 14.65
C LEU A 88 -14.37 -23.61 16.05
N MET A 89 -13.29 -24.27 16.50
CA MET A 89 -12.67 -23.99 17.78
C MET A 89 -12.16 -22.54 17.84
N LEU A 90 -11.40 -22.09 16.84
CA LEU A 90 -10.89 -20.71 16.79
C LEU A 90 -12.01 -19.68 16.78
N SER A 91 -13.14 -19.97 16.11
CA SER A 91 -14.31 -19.08 16.08
C SER A 91 -15.04 -18.96 17.43
N SER A 92 -14.75 -19.84 18.39
CA SER A 92 -15.33 -19.80 19.74
C SER A 92 -14.54 -18.91 20.71
N TYR A 93 -13.33 -18.51 20.34
CA TYR A 93 -12.46 -17.67 21.18
C TYR A 93 -12.61 -16.18 20.84
N SER A 94 -12.37 -15.32 21.84
CA SER A 94 -12.31 -13.88 21.63
C SER A 94 -11.06 -13.49 20.85
N GLN A 95 -11.11 -12.35 20.16
CA GLN A 95 -9.96 -11.82 19.42
C GLN A 95 -8.68 -11.60 20.27
N ASP A 96 -8.79 -11.46 21.58
CA ASP A 96 -7.67 -11.27 22.50
C ASP A 96 -7.20 -12.57 23.20
N ASP A 97 -7.75 -13.71 22.83
CA ASP A 97 -7.32 -15.02 23.33
C ASP A 97 -5.96 -15.43 22.75
N ASP A 98 -5.03 -15.83 23.62
CA ASP A 98 -3.68 -16.24 23.24
C ASP A 98 -3.68 -17.40 22.23
N ARG A 99 -4.67 -18.29 22.26
CA ARG A 99 -4.76 -19.41 21.28
C ARG A 99 -4.99 -18.91 19.87
N VAL A 100 -5.78 -17.85 19.69
CA VAL A 100 -6.00 -17.22 18.37
C VAL A 100 -4.73 -16.52 17.92
N ILE A 101 -4.11 -15.76 18.83
CA ILE A 101 -2.88 -14.99 18.57
C ILE A 101 -1.72 -15.94 18.21
N ASP A 102 -1.53 -17.01 18.96
CA ASP A 102 -0.52 -18.04 18.74
C ASP A 102 -0.77 -18.83 17.47
N HIS A 103 -2.04 -19.13 17.14
CA HIS A 103 -2.36 -19.77 15.87
C HIS A 103 -1.91 -18.89 14.69
N ILE A 104 -2.20 -17.59 14.71
CA ILE A 104 -1.76 -16.66 13.67
C ILE A 104 -0.23 -16.61 13.62
N ARG A 105 0.42 -16.40 14.77
CA ARG A 105 1.87 -16.24 14.89
C ARG A 105 2.64 -17.47 14.40
N ASN A 106 2.18 -18.66 14.77
CA ASN A 106 2.93 -19.90 14.56
C ASN A 106 2.59 -20.60 13.24
N ASN A 107 1.39 -20.40 12.69
CA ASN A 107 0.92 -21.15 11.52
C ASN A 107 0.67 -20.31 10.27
N LEU A 108 0.37 -19.01 10.40
CA LEU A 108 -0.05 -18.17 9.27
C LEU A 108 0.96 -17.07 8.93
N LEU A 109 1.64 -16.53 9.94
CA LEU A 109 2.50 -15.37 9.78
C LEU A 109 3.84 -15.76 9.15
N ILE A 110 4.17 -15.16 8.00
CA ILE A 110 5.43 -15.42 7.28
C ILE A 110 6.36 -14.23 7.44
N PRO A 111 7.61 -14.42 7.90
CA PRO A 111 8.57 -13.33 8.08
C PRO A 111 9.05 -12.74 6.75
N PRO A 112 9.52 -11.48 6.75
CA PRO A 112 10.22 -10.92 5.61
C PRO A 112 11.41 -11.80 5.20
N PRO A 113 11.75 -11.88 3.90
CA PRO A 113 12.93 -12.59 3.44
C PRO A 113 14.20 -11.93 4.00
N VAL A 114 15.22 -12.74 4.32
CA VAL A 114 16.53 -12.27 4.81
C VAL A 114 17.15 -11.24 3.86
N THR A 115 17.01 -11.49 2.55
CA THR A 115 17.44 -10.58 1.49
C THR A 115 16.22 -10.22 0.64
N PRO A 116 15.57 -9.08 0.90
CA PRO A 116 14.47 -8.60 0.06
C PRO A 116 14.90 -8.39 -1.39
N THR A 117 14.02 -8.75 -2.31
CA THR A 117 14.23 -8.48 -3.74
C THR A 117 14.23 -6.97 -3.97
N LYS A 118 15.11 -6.49 -4.85
CA LYS A 118 15.13 -5.07 -5.23
C LYS A 118 13.80 -4.69 -5.88
N GLN A 119 13.06 -3.83 -5.19
CA GLN A 119 11.79 -3.31 -5.67
C GLN A 119 11.98 -2.04 -6.52
N PRO A 120 10.98 -1.67 -7.34
CA PRO A 120 11.04 -0.44 -8.11
C PRO A 120 11.03 0.82 -7.24
N ASP A 121 11.76 1.82 -7.72
CA ASP A 121 11.95 3.09 -7.03
C ASP A 121 11.07 4.18 -7.64
N TYR A 122 9.76 4.03 -7.50
CA TYR A 122 8.75 5.01 -7.89
C TYR A 122 7.45 4.77 -7.10
N ASP A 123 6.61 5.81 -6.99
CA ASP A 123 5.40 5.75 -6.16
C ASP A 123 4.25 4.99 -6.84
N THR A 124 3.99 3.76 -6.38
CA THR A 124 2.86 2.92 -6.82
C THR A 124 1.52 3.33 -6.21
N SER A 125 1.54 4.12 -5.14
CA SER A 125 0.36 4.52 -4.37
C SER A 125 -0.35 5.76 -4.96
N ARG A 126 0.21 6.35 -6.02
CA ARG A 126 -0.26 7.60 -6.64
C ARG A 126 -0.27 8.77 -5.66
N GLY A 127 0.82 8.92 -4.89
CA GLY A 127 1.03 10.05 -3.98
C GLY A 127 0.53 9.83 -2.54
N LEU A 128 -0.23 8.74 -2.28
CA LEU A 128 -0.71 8.43 -0.93
C LEU A 128 0.45 8.22 0.05
N ALA A 129 1.42 7.40 -0.31
CA ALA A 129 2.57 7.06 0.52
C ALA A 129 3.38 8.31 0.93
N THR A 130 3.63 9.20 -0.02
CA THR A 130 4.34 10.46 0.25
C THR A 130 3.56 11.35 1.23
N LYS A 131 2.24 11.49 1.02
CA LYS A 131 1.39 12.28 1.93
C LYS A 131 1.34 11.67 3.32
N VAL A 132 1.14 10.36 3.45
CA VAL A 132 1.16 9.63 4.72
C VAL A 132 2.49 9.86 5.44
N HIS A 133 3.62 9.66 4.76
CA HIS A 133 4.93 9.83 5.35
C HIS A 133 5.13 11.26 5.86
N ASN A 134 4.81 12.28 5.04
CA ASN A 134 4.97 13.68 5.44
C ASN A 134 4.07 14.06 6.62
N THR A 135 2.83 13.56 6.66
CA THR A 135 1.93 13.76 7.80
C THR A 135 2.54 13.19 9.09
N LEU A 136 3.06 11.96 9.04
CA LEU A 136 3.62 11.31 10.24
C LEU A 136 5.00 11.83 10.62
N LEU A 137 5.78 12.30 9.65
CA LEU A 137 7.04 13.00 9.88
C LEU A 137 6.81 14.27 10.72
N SER A 138 5.73 15.01 10.48
CA SER A 138 5.34 16.17 11.30
C SER A 138 5.00 15.82 12.76
N MET A 139 4.80 14.53 13.04
CA MET A 139 4.57 13.95 14.37
C MET A 139 5.80 13.22 14.91
N ASN A 140 6.98 13.47 14.34
CA ASN A 140 8.26 12.83 14.67
C ASN A 140 8.32 11.32 14.40
N LEU A 141 7.47 10.79 13.52
CA LEU A 141 7.52 9.38 13.07
C LEU A 141 8.25 9.28 11.73
N THR A 142 9.56 9.05 11.80
CA THR A 142 10.45 8.97 10.63
C THR A 142 10.50 7.57 10.00
N LYS A 143 10.27 6.54 10.81
CA LYS A 143 10.12 5.13 10.38
C LYS A 143 8.82 4.60 10.96
N GLY A 144 8.12 3.79 10.19
CA GLY A 144 6.83 3.25 10.60
C GLY A 144 6.65 1.79 10.20
N PHE A 145 5.66 1.18 10.83
CA PHE A 145 5.11 -0.11 10.43
C PHE A 145 3.78 0.12 9.72
N TYR A 146 3.59 -0.46 8.55
CA TYR A 146 2.29 -0.44 7.86
C TYR A 146 1.60 -1.81 7.90
N ILE A 147 0.29 -1.82 7.69
CA ILE A 147 -0.49 -3.01 7.36
C ILE A 147 -1.26 -2.70 6.09
N GLU A 148 -1.19 -3.56 5.07
CA GLU A 148 -1.97 -3.45 3.84
C GLU A 148 -2.82 -4.71 3.68
N SER A 149 -4.15 -4.54 3.74
CA SER A 149 -5.11 -5.62 3.50
C SER A 149 -5.78 -5.43 2.14
N GLY A 150 -5.70 -6.46 1.32
CA GLY A 150 -5.88 -6.35 -0.13
C GLY A 150 -4.56 -6.10 -0.86
N ALA A 151 -3.48 -6.75 -0.40
CA ALA A 151 -2.14 -6.50 -0.92
C ALA A 151 -1.92 -7.00 -2.36
N PHE A 152 -2.81 -7.85 -2.88
CA PHE A 152 -2.78 -8.34 -4.25
C PHE A 152 -1.44 -9.00 -4.60
N ASP A 153 -0.73 -8.53 -5.63
CA ASP A 153 0.60 -9.01 -6.03
C ASP A 153 1.76 -8.29 -5.30
N GLY A 154 1.42 -7.41 -4.36
CA GLY A 154 2.36 -6.60 -3.58
C GLY A 154 2.99 -5.44 -4.34
N TYR A 155 2.64 -5.21 -5.61
CA TYR A 155 3.30 -4.23 -6.47
C TYR A 155 2.30 -3.32 -7.18
N PHE A 156 1.38 -3.91 -7.94
CA PHE A 156 0.42 -3.17 -8.72
C PHE A 156 -0.47 -2.35 -7.80
N MET A 157 -0.38 -1.02 -7.93
CA MET A 157 -1.14 -0.08 -7.12
C MET A 157 -0.97 -0.27 -5.60
N SER A 158 0.13 -0.88 -5.12
CA SER A 158 0.34 -1.02 -3.67
C SER A 158 0.44 0.36 -3.00
N ASN A 159 -0.23 0.51 -1.88
CA ASN A 159 -0.19 1.71 -1.03
C ASN A 159 1.09 1.83 -0.23
N THR A 160 1.78 0.71 0.00
CA THR A 160 2.88 0.65 0.97
C THR A 160 4.24 0.38 0.36
N LEU A 161 4.32 -0.03 -0.91
CA LEU A 161 5.61 -0.30 -1.55
C LEU A 161 6.54 0.91 -1.52
N TYR A 162 6.01 2.11 -1.76
CA TYR A 162 6.82 3.33 -1.73
C TYR A 162 7.22 3.74 -0.30
N LEU A 163 6.39 3.43 0.71
CA LEU A 163 6.78 3.56 2.12
C LEU A 163 7.99 2.66 2.44
N GLU A 164 7.98 1.43 1.93
CA GLU A 164 9.06 0.47 2.11
C GLU A 164 10.35 0.90 1.40
N THR A 165 10.28 1.20 0.10
CA THR A 165 11.48 1.41 -0.72
C THR A 165 12.15 2.75 -0.46
N TRP A 166 11.36 3.82 -0.39
CA TRP A 166 11.86 5.19 -0.28
C TRP A 166 12.03 5.61 1.17
N PHE A 167 10.99 5.41 1.99
CA PHE A 167 10.96 5.87 3.38
C PHE A 167 11.48 4.84 4.38
N LYS A 168 11.88 3.64 3.92
CA LYS A 168 12.47 2.56 4.73
C LYS A 168 11.53 2.05 5.83
N TRP A 169 10.23 2.10 5.56
CA TRP A 169 9.25 1.43 6.40
C TRP A 169 9.32 -0.08 6.19
N THR A 170 8.72 -0.82 7.10
CA THR A 170 8.39 -2.24 6.90
C THR A 170 6.93 -2.42 7.29
N GLY A 171 6.38 -3.62 7.13
CA GLY A 171 4.98 -3.81 7.45
C GLY A 171 4.51 -5.24 7.27
N LEU A 172 3.20 -5.38 7.20
CA LEU A 172 2.48 -6.62 6.96
C LEU A 172 1.60 -6.48 5.70
N LEU A 173 1.63 -7.50 4.84
CA LEU A 173 0.81 -7.60 3.63
C LEU A 173 -0.15 -8.78 3.78
N ILE A 174 -1.45 -8.50 3.69
CA ILE A 174 -2.53 -9.48 3.87
C ILE A 174 -3.21 -9.70 2.51
N GLU A 175 -3.19 -10.94 2.03
CA GLU A 175 -3.82 -11.34 0.77
C GLU A 175 -4.40 -12.77 0.86
N PRO A 176 -5.72 -12.93 0.81
CA PRO A 176 -6.37 -14.24 0.93
C PRO A 176 -6.34 -15.07 -0.37
N ASP A 177 -6.33 -14.46 -1.56
CA ASP A 177 -6.45 -15.19 -2.83
C ASP A 177 -5.15 -15.94 -3.16
N PRO A 178 -5.14 -17.29 -3.25
CA PRO A 178 -3.91 -18.06 -3.45
C PRO A 178 -3.12 -17.67 -4.72
N PRO A 179 -3.76 -17.42 -5.89
CA PRO A 179 -3.08 -16.83 -7.05
C PRO A 179 -2.35 -15.53 -6.77
N HIS A 180 -3.02 -14.53 -6.17
CA HIS A 180 -2.38 -13.25 -5.85
C HIS A 180 -1.31 -13.40 -4.77
N PHE A 181 -1.57 -14.19 -3.72
CA PHE A 181 -0.60 -14.45 -2.67
C PHE A 181 0.68 -15.12 -3.20
N THR A 182 0.56 -15.99 -4.22
CA THR A 182 1.73 -16.59 -4.88
C THR A 182 2.61 -15.53 -5.55
N LEU A 183 2.00 -14.54 -6.22
CA LEU A 183 2.72 -13.41 -6.80
C LEU A 183 3.34 -12.51 -5.72
N LEU A 184 2.57 -12.20 -4.68
CA LEU A 184 3.01 -11.41 -3.53
C LEU A 184 4.24 -12.02 -2.86
N LYS A 185 4.20 -13.33 -2.59
CA LYS A 185 5.33 -14.05 -2.00
C LYS A 185 6.55 -14.01 -2.91
N LYS A 186 6.37 -14.23 -4.21
CA LYS A 186 7.45 -14.16 -5.22
C LYS A 186 8.05 -12.75 -5.32
N ARG A 187 7.27 -11.70 -5.04
CA ARG A 187 7.75 -10.31 -5.07
C ARG A 187 8.90 -10.10 -4.09
N GLY A 188 8.95 -10.81 -2.96
CA GLY A 188 10.06 -10.76 -2.01
C GLY A 188 10.21 -9.39 -1.34
N ARG A 189 9.09 -8.77 -0.94
CA ARG A 189 9.07 -7.48 -0.25
C ARG A 189 9.65 -7.58 1.16
N ASN A 190 10.18 -6.48 1.68
CA ASN A 190 10.63 -6.34 3.06
C ASN A 190 9.43 -6.17 4.02
N ALA A 191 8.53 -7.15 4.03
CA ALA A 191 7.30 -7.15 4.79
C ALA A 191 6.93 -8.57 5.23
N TRP A 192 6.25 -8.66 6.37
CA TRP A 192 5.55 -9.85 6.80
C TRP A 192 4.42 -10.16 5.81
N LEU A 193 4.09 -11.44 5.63
CA LEU A 193 2.96 -11.87 4.81
C LEU A 193 1.95 -12.65 5.65
N LEU A 194 0.66 -12.47 5.34
CA LEU A 194 -0.43 -13.22 5.96
C LEU A 194 -1.42 -13.70 4.88
N PRO A 195 -1.51 -15.02 4.61
CA PRO A 195 -2.34 -15.62 3.56
C PRO A 195 -3.79 -15.84 4.01
N THR A 196 -4.42 -14.85 4.63
CA THR A 196 -5.82 -14.94 5.07
C THR A 196 -6.57 -13.62 4.89
N CYS A 197 -7.85 -13.61 5.19
CA CYS A 197 -8.72 -12.43 5.21
C CYS A 197 -8.83 -11.84 6.62
N LEU A 198 -9.27 -10.58 6.70
CA LEU A 198 -9.65 -9.98 7.98
C LEU A 198 -11.08 -10.35 8.35
N SER A 199 -11.31 -10.69 9.61
CA SER A 199 -12.65 -11.03 10.10
C SER A 199 -13.52 -9.78 10.19
N LEU A 200 -14.77 -9.95 9.79
CA LEU A 200 -15.83 -8.93 9.92
C LEU A 200 -16.44 -8.94 11.34
N GLU A 201 -16.03 -9.88 12.19
CA GLU A 201 -16.44 -10.02 13.58
C GLU A 201 -15.23 -9.90 14.53
N ASN A 202 -15.49 -9.73 15.82
CA ASN A 202 -14.47 -9.68 16.88
C ASN A 202 -13.93 -11.07 17.29
N ARG A 203 -13.97 -12.02 16.36
CA ARG A 203 -13.54 -13.42 16.49
C ARG A 203 -13.20 -14.00 15.12
N THR A 204 -12.52 -15.14 15.09
CA THR A 204 -12.23 -15.83 13.82
C THR A 204 -13.53 -16.23 13.12
N THR A 205 -13.62 -16.01 11.81
CA THR A 205 -14.80 -16.39 11.01
C THR A 205 -14.40 -17.29 9.85
N LEU A 206 -15.11 -18.40 9.70
CA LEU A 206 -14.97 -19.28 8.54
C LEU A 206 -15.80 -18.73 7.39
N VAL A 207 -15.15 -18.34 6.30
CA VAL A 207 -15.81 -17.78 5.11
C VAL A 207 -15.57 -18.65 3.88
N ARG A 208 -16.55 -18.65 2.97
CA ARG A 208 -16.36 -19.16 1.61
C ARG A 208 -15.95 -18.01 0.72
N PHE A 209 -14.69 -18.00 0.31
CA PHE A 209 -14.08 -16.96 -0.51
C PHE A 209 -14.06 -17.38 -1.97
N LEU A 210 -14.52 -16.50 -2.86
CA LEU A 210 -14.47 -16.73 -4.29
C LEU A 210 -13.06 -16.38 -4.79
N SER A 211 -12.24 -17.40 -5.06
CA SER A 211 -10.92 -17.17 -5.63
C SER A 211 -11.01 -16.72 -7.08
N GLN A 212 -10.13 -15.80 -7.49
CA GLN A 212 -10.01 -15.34 -8.88
C GLN A 212 -9.24 -16.35 -9.77
N SER A 213 -9.04 -17.58 -9.29
CA SER A 213 -8.41 -18.70 -9.98
C SER A 213 -9.22 -19.26 -11.18
N THR A 214 -10.04 -18.47 -11.88
CA THR A 214 -10.75 -18.94 -13.08
C THR A 214 -10.53 -18.02 -14.28
N ASN A 215 -9.95 -18.58 -15.34
CA ASN A 215 -10.06 -18.02 -16.68
C ASN A 215 -11.56 -17.81 -17.01
N PRO A 216 -11.99 -16.62 -17.48
CA PRO A 216 -13.38 -16.39 -17.88
C PRO A 216 -13.84 -17.26 -19.07
N LYS A 217 -12.92 -18.02 -19.70
CA LYS A 217 -13.20 -18.92 -20.82
C LYS A 217 -13.38 -20.40 -20.42
N VAL A 218 -13.27 -20.75 -19.14
CA VAL A 218 -13.49 -22.14 -18.68
C VAL A 218 -14.69 -22.15 -17.76
N ASN A 219 -15.82 -22.69 -18.25
CA ASN A 219 -17.05 -22.97 -17.51
C ASN A 219 -16.86 -24.10 -16.48
N SER A 220 -15.83 -24.01 -15.64
CA SER A 220 -15.62 -24.91 -14.51
C SER A 220 -15.86 -24.12 -13.24
N SER A 221 -16.98 -24.41 -12.57
CA SER A 221 -17.30 -24.12 -11.16
C SER A 221 -16.31 -23.19 -10.44
N SER A 222 -16.78 -21.99 -10.10
CA SER A 222 -16.15 -21.08 -9.15
C SER A 222 -15.39 -21.84 -8.05
N GLY A 223 -14.06 -21.70 -8.04
CA GLY A 223 -13.18 -22.33 -7.07
C GLY A 223 -13.33 -21.65 -5.72
N ASN A 224 -14.45 -21.87 -5.04
CA ASN A 224 -14.68 -21.38 -3.69
C ASN A 224 -13.68 -22.07 -2.76
N ILE A 225 -12.85 -21.27 -2.08
CA ILE A 225 -11.96 -21.74 -1.02
C ILE A 225 -12.58 -21.39 0.34
N GLU A 226 -12.36 -22.24 1.34
CA GLU A 226 -12.73 -21.93 2.72
C GLU A 226 -11.52 -21.25 3.40
N LEU A 227 -11.75 -20.13 4.08
CA LEU A 227 -10.71 -19.38 4.80
C LEU A 227 -11.15 -19.06 6.22
N ASN A 228 -10.21 -19.13 7.16
CA ASN A 228 -10.39 -18.58 8.51
C ASN A 228 -9.95 -17.12 8.52
N CYS A 229 -10.89 -16.19 8.36
CA CYS A 229 -10.59 -14.77 8.50
C CYS A 229 -10.27 -14.43 9.96
N MET A 230 -9.22 -13.64 10.16
CA MET A 230 -8.68 -13.34 11.49
C MET A 230 -9.01 -11.91 11.91
N PRO A 231 -9.41 -11.64 13.17
CA PRO A 231 -9.61 -10.28 13.65
C PRO A 231 -8.33 -9.45 13.52
N LEU A 232 -8.45 -8.19 13.07
CA LEU A 232 -7.29 -7.30 12.93
C LEU A 232 -6.54 -7.11 14.27
N TYR A 233 -7.27 -7.12 15.38
CA TYR A 233 -6.67 -7.08 16.72
C TYR A 233 -5.70 -8.26 16.94
N SER A 234 -6.16 -9.48 16.71
CA SER A 234 -5.36 -10.70 16.88
C SER A 234 -4.16 -10.69 15.95
N VAL A 235 -4.34 -10.26 14.70
CA VAL A 235 -3.26 -10.12 13.72
C VAL A 235 -2.18 -9.16 14.22
N ILE A 236 -2.54 -7.99 14.73
CA ILE A 236 -1.57 -7.02 15.26
C ILE A 236 -0.86 -7.59 16.49
N LYS A 237 -1.57 -8.29 17.39
CA LYS A 237 -0.95 -8.91 18.58
C LYS A 237 -0.06 -10.12 18.24
N ALA A 238 -0.27 -10.78 17.10
CA ALA A 238 0.56 -11.88 16.64
C ALA A 238 1.94 -11.42 16.12
N LEU A 239 2.06 -10.16 15.70
CA LEU A 239 3.33 -9.58 15.24
C LEU A 239 4.40 -9.61 16.35
N PRO A 240 5.70 -9.55 15.97
CA PRO A 240 6.79 -9.39 16.92
C PRO A 240 6.56 -8.27 17.94
N SER A 241 6.98 -8.50 19.19
CA SER A 241 6.71 -7.60 20.33
C SER A 241 7.31 -6.19 20.20
N ASN A 242 8.32 -6.00 19.33
CA ASN A 242 8.87 -4.68 19.03
C ASN A 242 7.97 -3.85 18.09
N ILE A 243 6.93 -4.44 17.51
CA ILE A 243 5.91 -3.76 16.69
C ILE A 243 4.70 -3.46 17.58
N SER A 244 4.77 -2.34 18.30
CA SER A 244 3.69 -1.88 19.19
C SER A 244 2.87 -0.72 18.63
N SER A 245 3.39 -0.04 17.59
CA SER A 245 2.77 1.13 16.97
C SER A 245 2.70 0.96 15.46
N ILE A 246 1.51 1.17 14.90
CA ILE A 246 1.23 1.03 13.47
C ILE A 246 1.04 2.43 12.88
N GLY A 247 1.92 2.81 11.96
CA GLY A 247 1.85 4.10 11.28
C GLY A 247 0.66 4.19 10.34
N LEU A 248 0.43 3.15 9.54
CA LEU A 248 -0.64 3.11 8.54
C LEU A 248 -1.32 1.74 8.51
N VAL A 249 -2.64 1.71 8.51
CA VAL A 249 -3.44 0.56 8.08
C VAL A 249 -4.17 0.93 6.79
N SER A 250 -3.82 0.30 5.68
CA SER A 250 -4.49 0.42 4.40
C SER A 250 -5.51 -0.73 4.23
N LEU A 251 -6.77 -0.38 3.99
CA LEU A 251 -7.88 -1.31 3.78
C LEU A 251 -8.47 -1.11 2.37
N ASP A 252 -8.26 -2.10 1.50
CA ASP A 252 -8.92 -2.27 0.20
C ASP A 252 -9.35 -3.74 0.08
N ILE A 253 -10.43 -4.11 0.77
CA ILE A 253 -10.90 -5.51 0.85
C ILE A 253 -12.18 -5.75 0.05
N GLY A 254 -12.67 -4.74 -0.67
CA GLY A 254 -13.70 -4.89 -1.69
C GLY A 254 -15.11 -4.47 -1.27
N GLY A 255 -15.28 -3.80 -0.12
CA GLY A 255 -16.58 -3.25 0.31
C GLY A 255 -16.93 -3.46 1.80
N ASP A 256 -16.25 -4.37 2.48
CA ASP A 256 -16.48 -4.68 3.89
C ASP A 256 -15.54 -3.90 4.84
N GLU A 257 -14.92 -2.82 4.36
CA GLU A 257 -13.97 -2.01 5.13
C GLU A 257 -14.59 -1.52 6.44
N MET A 258 -15.86 -1.08 6.41
CA MET A 258 -16.57 -0.62 7.61
C MET A 258 -16.79 -1.72 8.63
N ASN A 259 -17.09 -2.94 8.19
CA ASN A 259 -17.29 -4.09 9.07
C ASN A 259 -16.00 -4.42 9.83
N VAL A 260 -14.85 -4.46 9.13
CA VAL A 260 -13.55 -4.62 9.80
C VAL A 260 -13.29 -3.48 10.78
N LEU A 261 -13.47 -2.22 10.36
CA LEU A 261 -13.23 -1.05 11.22
C LEU A 261 -14.12 -1.03 12.47
N SER A 262 -15.33 -1.59 12.38
CA SER A 262 -16.26 -1.67 13.51
C SER A 262 -15.72 -2.52 14.66
N THR A 263 -14.98 -3.60 14.36
CA THR A 263 -14.49 -4.59 15.33
C THR A 263 -13.15 -4.24 15.96
N VAL A 264 -12.39 -3.32 15.36
CA VAL A 264 -11.06 -2.92 15.86
C VAL A 264 -11.16 -2.28 17.24
N ALA A 265 -10.50 -2.89 18.22
CA ALA A 265 -10.33 -2.35 19.59
C ALA A 265 -9.25 -1.25 19.61
N LEU A 266 -9.61 -0.06 19.11
CA LEU A 266 -8.72 1.10 18.93
C LEU A 266 -8.24 1.74 20.25
N ASP A 267 -8.91 1.41 21.36
CA ASP A 267 -8.50 1.72 22.73
C ASP A 267 -7.28 0.91 23.18
N LYS A 268 -7.13 -0.32 22.66
CA LYS A 268 -6.05 -1.25 22.99
C LYS A 268 -4.89 -1.26 21.97
N LEU A 269 -5.03 -0.51 20.88
CA LEU A 269 -4.09 -0.51 19.75
C LEU A 269 -3.61 0.91 19.43
N ASP A 270 -2.32 1.03 19.12
CA ASP A 270 -1.73 2.29 18.68
C ASP A 270 -1.64 2.34 17.15
N ILE A 271 -2.72 2.78 16.49
CA ILE A 271 -2.78 2.96 15.04
C ILE A 271 -2.86 4.46 14.74
N LYS A 272 -1.88 5.01 14.02
CA LYS A 272 -1.82 6.45 13.71
C LYS A 272 -2.76 6.83 12.58
N MET A 273 -2.71 6.11 11.47
CA MET A 273 -3.50 6.44 10.29
C MET A 273 -4.22 5.23 9.68
N PHE A 274 -5.37 5.49 9.08
CA PHE A 274 -6.06 4.57 8.19
C PHE A 274 -6.11 5.16 6.77
N ALA A 275 -5.86 4.34 5.76
CA ALA A 275 -6.22 4.63 4.37
C ALA A 275 -7.31 3.63 3.96
N VAL A 276 -8.52 4.12 3.70
CA VAL A 276 -9.70 3.27 3.51
C VAL A 276 -10.28 3.53 2.14
N LYS A 277 -10.42 2.49 1.30
CA LYS A 277 -11.16 2.61 0.05
C LYS A 277 -12.66 2.69 0.35
N PHE A 278 -13.32 3.72 -0.18
CA PHE A 278 -14.73 3.98 0.16
C PHE A 278 -15.71 3.79 -0.99
N LYS A 279 -15.22 3.55 -2.22
CA LYS A 279 -16.07 3.39 -3.41
C LYS A 279 -17.15 2.32 -3.27
N ASN A 280 -16.81 1.21 -2.62
CA ASN A 280 -17.69 0.06 -2.47
C ASN A 280 -18.37 0.00 -1.09
N ILE A 281 -18.15 0.99 -0.23
CA ILE A 281 -18.73 1.03 1.11
C ILE A 281 -20.21 1.41 1.01
N LYS A 282 -21.08 0.58 1.58
CA LYS A 282 -22.51 0.90 1.75
C LYS A 282 -22.63 2.12 2.68
N GLY A 283 -23.33 3.17 2.25
CA GLY A 283 -23.39 4.46 2.95
C GLY A 283 -22.29 5.47 2.55
N GLY A 284 -21.27 5.01 1.83
CA GLY A 284 -20.23 5.84 1.23
C GLY A 284 -19.37 6.60 2.24
N LYS A 285 -18.75 7.69 1.76
CA LYS A 285 -17.76 8.48 2.50
C LYS A 285 -18.29 9.03 3.83
N ASN A 286 -19.51 9.54 3.86
CA ASN A 286 -20.05 10.26 5.03
C ASN A 286 -20.28 9.33 6.23
N GLU A 287 -20.74 8.11 5.99
CA GLU A 287 -20.97 7.13 7.05
C GLU A 287 -19.65 6.65 7.64
N LEU A 288 -18.66 6.37 6.78
CA LEU A 288 -17.30 6.05 7.20
C LEU A 288 -16.69 7.16 8.06
N LEU A 289 -16.80 8.42 7.64
CA LEU A 289 -16.32 9.56 8.41
C LEU A 289 -17.00 9.69 9.77
N THR A 290 -18.32 9.49 9.82
CA THR A 290 -19.09 9.55 11.05
C THR A 290 -18.64 8.47 12.03
N MET A 291 -18.47 7.23 11.57
CA MET A 291 -17.99 6.11 12.37
C MET A 291 -16.56 6.37 12.89
N MET A 292 -15.66 6.81 12.02
CA MET A 292 -14.26 7.02 12.37
C MET A 292 -14.06 8.23 13.28
N SER A 293 -14.87 9.28 13.13
CA SER A 293 -14.88 10.44 14.04
C SER A 293 -15.28 10.04 15.46
N LYS A 294 -16.30 9.19 15.62
CA LYS A 294 -16.69 8.60 16.93
C LYS A 294 -15.57 7.76 17.55
N LYS A 295 -14.73 7.15 16.72
CA LYS A 295 -13.54 6.37 17.12
C LYS A 295 -12.27 7.23 17.31
N GLY A 296 -12.39 8.57 17.26
CA GLY A 296 -11.28 9.48 17.52
C GLY A 296 -10.37 9.75 16.32
N TYR A 297 -10.82 9.51 15.09
CA TYR A 297 -10.07 9.81 13.87
C TYR A 297 -10.63 11.02 13.13
N THR A 298 -9.81 11.71 12.35
CA THR A 298 -10.22 12.84 11.51
C THR A 298 -9.69 12.68 10.09
N GLU A 299 -10.44 13.16 9.10
CA GLU A 299 -9.97 13.25 7.72
C GLU A 299 -8.75 14.16 7.62
N VAL A 300 -7.74 13.73 6.87
CA VAL A 300 -6.57 14.54 6.51
C VAL A 300 -6.62 14.92 5.05
N PHE A 301 -6.82 13.93 4.17
CA PHE A 301 -6.94 14.15 2.74
C PHE A 301 -7.65 12.99 2.05
N LEU A 302 -8.13 13.28 0.85
CA LEU A 302 -8.53 12.29 -0.14
C LEU A 302 -7.40 12.13 -1.14
N THR A 303 -7.21 10.91 -1.66
CA THR A 303 -6.47 10.75 -2.90
C THR A 303 -7.23 11.53 -4.00
N PRO A 304 -6.55 12.38 -4.80
CA PRO A 304 -7.26 13.23 -5.75
C PRO A 304 -8.13 12.42 -6.71
N GLU A 305 -9.37 12.88 -6.88
CA GLU A 305 -10.15 12.59 -8.08
C GLU A 305 -9.47 13.36 -9.22
N GLU A 306 -8.68 12.70 -10.08
CA GLU A 306 -8.12 13.36 -11.26
C GLU A 306 -8.65 12.75 -12.55
N ASN A 307 -9.34 13.63 -13.29
CA ASN A 307 -9.94 13.52 -14.62
C ASN A 307 -10.82 12.30 -14.93
N ARG A 308 -12.12 12.58 -15.16
CA ARG A 308 -13.14 11.65 -15.69
C ARG A 308 -12.75 10.92 -16.99
N GLN A 309 -11.68 11.34 -17.66
CA GLN A 309 -11.16 10.70 -18.87
C GLN A 309 -10.28 9.46 -18.58
N THR A 310 -9.75 9.32 -17.37
CA THR A 310 -8.91 8.19 -16.97
C THR A 310 -9.61 7.42 -15.86
N ASN A 311 -10.58 6.57 -16.21
CA ASN A 311 -11.30 5.64 -15.31
C ASN A 311 -10.49 5.30 -14.03
N ASN A 312 -10.71 6.03 -12.94
CA ASN A 312 -9.94 5.89 -11.71
C ASN A 312 -10.67 4.95 -10.74
N TRP A 313 -9.93 4.02 -10.15
CA TRP A 313 -10.45 2.91 -9.35
C TRP A 313 -10.03 3.00 -7.87
N LYS A 314 -9.35 4.09 -7.46
CA LYS A 314 -8.65 4.21 -6.18
C LYS A 314 -9.12 5.40 -5.32
N GLU A 315 -10.42 5.44 -5.06
CA GLU A 315 -11.05 6.40 -4.16
C GLU A 315 -10.79 6.00 -2.72
N GLU A 316 -9.79 6.63 -2.10
CA GLU A 316 -9.33 6.33 -0.75
C GLU A 316 -9.40 7.58 0.13
N ILE A 317 -9.86 7.39 1.35
CA ILE A 317 -9.85 8.41 2.38
C ILE A 317 -8.77 8.12 3.40
N VAL A 318 -7.99 9.14 3.75
CA VAL A 318 -6.94 9.03 4.75
C VAL A 318 -7.36 9.73 6.04
N LEU A 319 -7.34 8.96 7.12
CA LEU A 319 -7.82 9.31 8.44
C LEU A 319 -6.67 9.26 9.44
N LEU A 320 -6.54 10.27 10.30
CA LEU A 320 -5.50 10.39 11.33
C LEU A 320 -6.13 10.35 12.73
N LYS A 321 -5.51 9.61 13.65
CA LYS A 321 -5.88 9.57 15.06
C LYS A 321 -5.72 10.97 15.65
N LYS A 322 -6.80 11.51 16.24
CA LYS A 322 -6.76 12.78 16.98
C LYS A 322 -5.79 12.59 18.15
N THR A 323 -4.82 13.48 18.27
CA THR A 323 -4.03 13.59 19.48
C THR A 323 -4.86 14.39 20.48
N ASP A 324 -5.03 13.86 21.69
CA ASP A 324 -5.57 14.66 22.77
C ASP A 324 -4.62 15.85 22.93
N LYS A 325 -5.10 17.06 22.62
CA LYS A 325 -4.42 18.26 23.09
C LYS A 325 -4.42 18.13 24.60
N LYS A 326 -3.26 17.78 25.19
CA LYS A 326 -3.03 18.11 26.60
C LYS A 326 -3.32 19.60 26.70
N THR A 327 -4.42 19.94 27.35
CA THR A 327 -4.67 21.25 27.92
C THR A 327 -3.51 21.49 28.88
N THR A 328 -2.45 22.11 28.35
CA THR A 328 -1.38 22.71 29.13
C THR A 328 -1.88 23.96 29.80
#